data_AF-D2VR19-F1
#
_entry.id   AF-D2VR19-F1
#
_cell.length_a   1.000
_cell.length_b   1.000
_cell.length_c   1.000
_cell.angle_alpha   90.00
_cell.angle_beta   90.00
_cell.angle_gamma   90.00
#
_symmetry.space_group_name_H-M   'P 1'
#
loop_
_entity.id
_entity.type
_entity.pdbx_description
1 polymer ?
#
loop_
_entity_poly.entity_id
_entity_poly.type
_entity_poly.pdbx_seq_one_letter_code
_entity_poly.pdbx_strand_id
1 'polypeptide(L)'
;MPQEFVIVKEVIATTSDSFDVHSTLKTSPEIFKQLFKVDYPSGLAKGDVVSKIPFGSVNLTLLIGHEIEWVNNTKIISSSPMTVGSWTLWTLLANHGFKLLDSRIWLTKNDKDSLFNGRQLAERVFVRDVDV
;
A
#
# COMPACT_ATOMS: atom_id res chain seq x y z
N MET A 1 26.77 1.27 1.68
CA MET A 1 26.06 0.19 2.40
C MET A 1 24.90 -0.25 1.52
N PRO A 2 24.57 -1.55 1.44
CA PRO A 2 23.38 -1.99 0.72
C PRO A 2 22.12 -1.38 1.33
N GLN A 3 21.15 -1.05 0.48
CA GLN A 3 19.92 -0.37 0.88
C GLN A 3 18.70 -1.18 0.46
N GLU A 4 17.69 -1.15 1.32
CA GLU A 4 16.38 -1.74 1.06
C GLU A 4 15.33 -0.64 0.96
N PHE A 5 14.36 -0.84 0.05
CA PHE A 5 13.35 0.15 -0.27
C PHE A 5 11.94 -0.42 -0.09
N VAL A 6 11.05 0.41 0.46
CA VAL A 6 9.61 0.17 0.50
C VAL A 6 8.92 1.35 -0.14
N ILE A 7 8.12 1.09 -1.17
CA ILE A 7 7.31 2.12 -1.82
C ILE A 7 5.87 1.97 -1.33
N VAL A 8 5.32 3.03 -0.76
CA VAL A 8 3.93 3.09 -0.33
C VAL A 8 3.20 4.04 -1.26
N LYS A 9 2.19 3.54 -1.97
CA LYS A 9 1.38 4.31 -2.91
C LYS A 9 -0.05 4.40 -2.40
N GLU A 10 -0.61 5.59 -2.35
CA GLU A 10 -2.04 5.78 -2.17
C GLU A 10 -2.75 5.50 -3.50
N VAL A 11 -3.72 4.60 -3.45
CA VAL A 11 -4.45 4.13 -4.61
C VAL A 11 -5.95 4.17 -4.32
N ILE A 12 -6.73 4.41 -5.37
CA ILE A 12 -8.18 4.22 -5.29
C ILE A 12 -8.43 2.74 -5.49
N ALA A 13 -9.02 2.10 -4.48
CA ALA A 13 -9.24 0.68 -4.51
C ALA A 13 -10.67 0.31 -4.14
N THR A 14 -11.11 -0.81 -4.70
CA THR A 14 -12.30 -1.51 -4.22
C THR A 14 -11.88 -2.63 -3.28
N THR A 15 -12.52 -2.70 -2.12
CA THR A 15 -12.45 -3.84 -1.20
C THR A 15 -13.80 -4.56 -1.18
N SER A 16 -14.04 -5.43 -0.18
CA SER A 16 -15.37 -6.03 0.04
C SER A 16 -16.43 -4.97 0.34
N ASP A 17 -16.05 -3.97 1.14
CA ASP A 17 -17.02 -3.11 1.84
C ASP A 17 -16.87 -1.63 1.47
N SER A 18 -15.84 -1.26 0.70
CA SER A 18 -15.56 0.13 0.38
C SER A 18 -14.99 0.34 -1.03
N PHE A 19 -15.23 1.55 -1.54
CA PHE A 19 -14.45 2.17 -2.60
C PHE A 19 -13.83 3.44 -2.01
N ASP A 20 -12.55 3.41 -1.67
CA ASP A 20 -11.86 4.52 -1.00
C ASP A 20 -10.37 4.54 -1.37
N VAL A 21 -9.62 5.48 -0.77
CA VAL A 21 -8.17 5.55 -0.87
C VAL A 21 -7.55 4.58 0.13
N HIS A 22 -6.70 3.70 -0.38
CA HIS A 22 -5.92 2.74 0.40
C HIS A 22 -4.43 2.96 0.15
N SER A 23 -3.61 2.62 1.12
CA SER A 23 -2.17 2.50 0.95
C SER A 23 -1.82 1.09 0.50
N THR A 24 -1.31 0.94 -0.72
CA THR A 24 -0.68 -0.28 -1.20
C THR A 24 0.83 -0.20 -1.01
N LEU A 25 1.48 -1.36 -0.83
CA LEU A 25 2.91 -1.45 -0.59
C LEU A 25 3.58 -2.26 -1.68
N LYS A 26 4.67 -1.73 -2.23
CA LYS A 26 5.54 -2.44 -3.16
C LYS A 26 6.90 -2.61 -2.51
N THR A 27 7.29 -3.86 -2.34
CA THR A 27 8.51 -4.29 -1.66
C THR A 27 8.88 -5.71 -2.08
N SER A 28 10.09 -6.17 -1.78
CA SER A 28 10.47 -7.57 -2.00
C SER A 28 9.68 -8.52 -1.06
N PRO A 29 9.48 -9.80 -1.45
CA PRO A 29 8.84 -10.81 -0.60
C PRO A 29 9.49 -10.95 0.78
N GLU A 30 10.82 -10.83 0.86
CA GLU A 30 11.59 -10.97 2.09
C GLU A 30 11.25 -9.85 3.07
N ILE A 31 11.26 -8.59 2.60
CA ILE A 31 10.89 -7.43 3.42
C ILE A 31 9.42 -7.53 3.82
N PHE A 32 8.54 -7.96 2.90
CA PHE A 32 7.12 -8.16 3.20
C PHE A 32 6.94 -9.14 4.36
N LYS A 33 7.62 -10.30 4.29
CA LYS A 33 7.59 -11.32 5.34
C LYS A 33 8.15 -10.80 6.66
N GLN A 34 9.21 -9.99 6.62
CA GLN A 34 9.75 -9.38 7.84
C GLN A 34 8.75 -8.42 8.49
N LEU A 35 8.08 -7.57 7.70
CA LEU A 35 7.12 -6.58 8.21
C LEU A 35 5.82 -7.22 8.70
N PHE A 36 5.26 -8.15 7.93
CA PHE A 36 3.90 -8.67 8.14
C PHE A 36 3.84 -10.08 8.72
N LYS A 37 4.99 -10.73 8.90
CA LYS A 37 5.15 -12.09 9.46
C LYS A 37 4.40 -13.16 8.67
N VAL A 38 4.09 -12.88 7.40
CA VAL A 38 3.42 -13.78 6.45
C VAL A 38 4.10 -13.67 5.09
N ASP A 39 4.01 -14.71 4.28
CA ASP A 39 4.54 -14.67 2.91
C ASP A 39 3.77 -13.64 2.05
N TYR A 40 4.41 -13.17 0.98
CA TYR A 40 3.74 -12.28 0.03
C TYR A 40 2.52 -13.02 -0.55
N PRO A 41 1.31 -12.43 -0.47
CA PRO A 41 0.10 -13.18 -0.77
C PRO A 41 0.00 -13.53 -2.27
N SER A 42 -0.46 -14.75 -2.53
CA SER A 42 -0.75 -15.26 -3.87
C SER A 42 -2.07 -16.04 -3.86
N GLY A 43 -2.93 -15.84 -4.86
CA GLY A 43 -4.17 -16.60 -5.01
C GLY A 43 -5.31 -16.23 -4.05
N LEU A 44 -5.21 -15.10 -3.35
CA LEU A 44 -6.25 -14.58 -2.47
C LEU A 44 -7.29 -13.76 -3.26
N ALA A 45 -8.55 -13.80 -2.81
CA ALA A 45 -9.66 -13.04 -3.39
C ALA A 45 -9.71 -11.60 -2.86
N LYS A 46 -10.37 -10.71 -3.61
CA LYS A 46 -10.66 -9.34 -3.17
C LYS A 46 -11.41 -9.39 -1.84
N GLY A 47 -10.90 -8.70 -0.83
CA GLY A 47 -11.48 -8.66 0.51
C GLY A 47 -10.75 -9.52 1.54
N ASP A 48 -9.99 -10.51 1.09
CA ASP A 48 -9.34 -11.44 1.99
C ASP A 48 -8.33 -10.72 2.88
N VAL A 49 -8.36 -11.04 4.17
CA VAL A 49 -7.39 -10.55 5.14
C VAL A 49 -6.07 -11.27 4.91
N VAL A 50 -5.03 -10.51 4.60
CA VAL A 50 -3.65 -11.03 4.46
C VAL A 50 -2.98 -11.13 5.81
N SER A 51 -3.08 -10.07 6.62
CA SER A 51 -2.45 -10.01 7.95
C SER A 51 -3.15 -8.97 8.83
N LYS A 52 -3.07 -9.16 10.14
CA LYS A 52 -3.50 -8.21 11.17
C LYS A 52 -2.38 -8.05 12.17
N ILE A 53 -1.74 -6.88 12.19
CA ILE A 53 -0.68 -6.57 13.16
C ILE A 53 -1.26 -5.69 14.26
N PRO A 54 -1.14 -6.09 15.53
CA PRO A 54 -1.54 -5.25 16.65
C PRO A 54 -0.58 -4.06 16.84
N PHE A 55 -1.15 -2.87 17.03
CA PHE A 55 -0.44 -1.62 17.31
C PHE A 55 -1.16 -0.86 18.43
N GLY A 56 -0.83 -1.19 19.67
CA GLY A 56 -1.50 -0.63 20.85
C GLY A 56 -2.99 -0.99 20.85
N SER A 57 -3.87 0.01 20.83
CA SER A 57 -5.33 -0.18 20.81
C SER A 57 -5.93 -0.33 19.40
N VAL A 58 -5.13 -0.25 18.34
CA VAL A 58 -5.58 -0.38 16.95
C VAL A 58 -4.84 -1.52 16.25
N ASN A 59 -5.45 -2.09 15.20
CA ASN A 59 -4.80 -3.10 14.37
C ASN A 59 -4.52 -2.53 12.98
N LEU A 60 -3.29 -2.71 12.50
CA LEU A 60 -3.00 -2.57 11.07
C LEU A 60 -3.52 -3.81 10.35
N THR A 61 -4.63 -3.67 9.65
CA THR A 61 -5.19 -4.76 8.84
C THR A 61 -4.75 -4.57 7.39
N LEU A 62 -4.17 -5.62 6.83
CA LEU A 62 -3.90 -5.75 5.40
C LEU A 62 -4.94 -6.66 4.75
N LEU A 63 -5.46 -6.19 3.63
CA LEU A 63 -6.50 -6.81 2.85
C LEU A 63 -6.01 -6.92 1.41
N ILE A 64 -6.52 -7.88 0.65
CA ILE A 64 -6.41 -7.82 -0.81
C ILE A 64 -7.47 -6.88 -1.34
N GLY A 65 -7.06 -5.85 -2.07
CA GLY A 65 -8.00 -5.02 -2.81
C GLY A 65 -7.61 -4.92 -4.27
N HIS A 66 -8.53 -4.36 -5.05
CA HIS A 66 -8.36 -4.16 -6.48
C HIS A 66 -8.12 -2.68 -6.74
N GLU A 67 -6.89 -2.34 -7.11
CA GLU A 67 -6.56 -1.04 -7.67
C GLU A 67 -7.13 -0.96 -9.09
N ILE A 68 -7.75 0.17 -9.39
CA ILE A 68 -8.31 0.46 -10.70
C ILE A 68 -7.49 1.57 -11.34
N GLU A 69 -6.83 1.26 -12.45
CA GLU A 69 -6.08 2.22 -13.25
C GLU A 69 -6.73 2.34 -14.64
N TRP A 70 -6.74 3.55 -15.18
CA TRP A 70 -7.18 3.81 -16.55
C TRP A 70 -5.98 4.22 -17.39
N VAL A 71 -5.66 3.40 -18.40
CA VAL A 71 -4.57 3.65 -19.34
C VAL A 71 -5.16 3.72 -20.74
N ASN A 72 -5.10 4.89 -21.40
CA ASN A 72 -5.63 5.10 -22.76
C ASN A 72 -7.07 4.58 -22.93
N ASN A 73 -7.99 4.97 -22.03
CA ASN A 73 -9.38 4.51 -21.97
C ASN A 73 -9.58 3.00 -21.72
N THR A 74 -8.52 2.27 -21.37
CA THR A 74 -8.59 0.86 -20.98
C THR A 74 -8.51 0.76 -19.46
N LYS A 75 -9.50 0.09 -18.86
CA LYS A 75 -9.53 -0.20 -17.42
C LYS A 75 -8.63 -1.39 -17.11
N ILE A 76 -7.58 -1.14 -16.33
CA ILE A 76 -6.68 -2.17 -15.80
C ILE A 76 -7.03 -2.37 -14.33
N ILE A 77 -7.16 -3.63 -13.92
CA ILE A 77 -7.42 -4.01 -12.53
C ILE A 77 -6.24 -4.85 -12.04
N SER A 78 -5.60 -4.41 -10.97
CA SER A 78 -4.52 -5.15 -10.31
C SER A 78 -4.90 -5.47 -8.86
N SER A 79 -4.56 -6.67 -8.42
CA SER A 79 -4.79 -7.11 -7.04
C SER A 79 -3.51 -6.86 -6.24
N SER A 80 -3.61 -6.14 -5.13
CA SER A 80 -2.47 -5.90 -4.24
C SER A 80 -2.86 -5.89 -2.76
N PRO A 81 -1.90 -6.17 -1.87
CA PRO A 81 -2.09 -6.02 -0.43
C PRO A 81 -2.16 -4.54 -0.08
N MET A 82 -3.20 -4.14 0.65
CA MET A 82 -3.44 -2.75 0.97
C MET A 82 -4.07 -2.56 2.35
N THR A 83 -3.99 -1.33 2.86
CA THR A 83 -4.51 -0.95 4.18
C THR A 83 -5.09 0.46 4.17
N VAL A 84 -6.05 0.73 5.04
CA VAL A 84 -6.55 2.08 5.34
C VAL A 84 -5.78 2.76 6.48
N GLY A 85 -4.90 2.03 7.17
CA GLY A 85 -4.17 2.51 8.35
C GLY A 85 -2.80 3.11 8.03
N SER A 86 -2.74 4.17 7.21
CA SER A 86 -1.46 4.74 6.75
C SER A 86 -0.55 5.17 7.89
N TRP A 87 -1.09 5.74 8.98
CA TRP A 87 -0.29 6.14 10.15
C TRP A 87 0.35 4.93 10.86
N THR A 88 -0.45 3.89 11.09
CA THR A 88 0.02 2.65 11.72
C THR A 88 1.05 1.94 10.84
N LEU A 89 0.86 2.02 9.52
CA LEU A 89 1.84 1.51 8.58
C LEU A 89 3.17 2.26 8.64
N TRP A 90 3.16 3.59 8.70
CA TRP A 90 4.39 4.38 8.82
C TRP A 90 5.13 4.05 10.13
N THR A 91 4.37 3.86 11.21
CA THR A 91 4.92 3.43 12.50
C THR A 91 5.57 2.04 12.40
N LEU A 92 4.94 1.09 11.70
CA LEU A 92 5.54 -0.22 11.44
C LEU A 92 6.86 -0.11 10.69
N LEU A 93 6.91 0.70 9.63
CA LEU A 93 8.11 0.92 8.82
C LEU A 93 9.22 1.55 9.67
N ALA A 94 8.91 2.59 10.44
CA ALA A 94 9.86 3.24 11.34
C ALA A 94 10.44 2.27 12.39
N ASN A 95 9.60 1.41 12.97
CA ASN A 95 10.04 0.36 13.91
C ASN A 95 10.98 -0.67 13.27
N HIS A 96 10.98 -0.79 11.94
CA HIS A 96 11.90 -1.65 11.17
C HIS A 96 13.09 -0.89 10.57
N GLY A 97 13.34 0.34 11.04
CA GLY A 97 14.48 1.17 10.65
C GLY A 97 14.30 1.94 9.34
N PHE A 98 13.14 1.85 8.70
CA PHE A 98 12.87 2.60 7.47
C PHE A 98 12.63 4.09 7.76
N LYS A 99 13.23 4.93 6.93
CA LYS A 99 13.09 6.39 6.94
C LYS A 99 12.51 6.86 5.62
N LEU A 100 11.73 7.95 5.65
CA LEU A 100 11.23 8.57 4.43
C LEU A 100 12.40 9.14 3.62
N LEU A 101 12.52 8.72 2.36
CA LEU A 101 13.53 9.19 1.40
C LEU A 101 12.96 10.23 0.43
N ASP A 102 11.80 9.92 -0.17
CA ASP A 102 11.16 10.75 -1.19
C ASP A 102 9.64 10.69 -1.03
N SER A 103 8.96 11.75 -1.45
CA SER A 103 7.50 11.77 -1.55
C SER A 103 7.04 12.57 -2.76
N ARG A 104 6.07 12.00 -3.47
CA ARG A 104 5.47 12.59 -4.67
C ARG A 104 3.97 12.64 -4.48
N ILE A 105 3.38 13.75 -4.90
CA ILE A 105 1.93 13.95 -4.89
C ILE A 105 1.49 14.11 -6.34
N TRP A 106 0.45 13.39 -6.75
CA TRP A 106 -0.19 13.60 -8.04
C TRP A 106 -1.69 13.80 -7.87
N LEU A 107 -2.26 14.48 -8.86
CA LEU A 107 -3.69 14.62 -9.00
C LEU A 107 -4.24 13.40 -9.74
N THR A 108 -5.32 12.82 -9.24
CA THR A 108 -6.12 11.91 -10.05
C THR A 108 -6.67 12.69 -11.24
N LYS A 109 -6.32 12.27 -12.47
CA LYS A 109 -6.82 12.94 -13.68
C LYS A 109 -8.33 12.74 -13.79
N ASN A 110 -9.00 13.77 -14.30
CA ASN A 110 -10.42 13.77 -14.67
C ASN A 110 -10.70 12.60 -15.63
N ASP A 111 -11.45 11.61 -15.17
CA ASP A 111 -12.32 10.83 -16.03
C ASP A 111 -13.68 10.72 -15.37
N LYS A 112 -14.73 10.79 -16.18
CA LYS A 112 -16.15 10.98 -15.79
C LYS A 112 -16.73 9.89 -14.89
N ASP A 113 -15.94 8.88 -14.53
CA ASP A 113 -16.36 7.68 -13.82
C ASP A 113 -15.58 7.41 -12.50
N SER A 114 -14.75 8.35 -12.02
CA SER A 114 -14.10 8.25 -10.70
C SER A 114 -14.79 9.15 -9.66
N LEU A 115 -15.33 8.55 -8.60
CA LEU A 115 -15.93 9.25 -7.45
C LEU A 115 -14.92 10.17 -6.69
N PHE A 116 -13.63 10.17 -7.06
CA PHE A 116 -12.54 10.89 -6.39
C PHE A 116 -11.90 11.99 -7.25
N ASN A 117 -12.67 12.55 -8.18
CA ASN A 117 -12.25 13.58 -9.12
C ASN A 117 -11.41 14.72 -8.47
N GLY A 118 -10.14 14.85 -8.85
CA GLY A 118 -9.24 15.91 -8.39
C GLY A 118 -8.59 15.68 -7.02
N ARG A 119 -8.77 14.51 -6.40
CA ARG A 119 -8.09 14.18 -5.15
C ARG A 119 -6.58 14.05 -5.38
N GLN A 120 -5.80 14.64 -4.49
CA GLN A 120 -4.36 14.43 -4.44
C GLN A 120 -4.07 13.09 -3.76
N LEU A 121 -3.27 12.25 -4.42
CA LEU A 121 -2.75 10.99 -3.88
C LEU A 121 -1.23 11.11 -3.76
N ALA A 122 -0.67 10.37 -2.80
CA ALA A 122 0.76 10.39 -2.53
C ALA A 122 1.44 9.03 -2.71
N GLU A 123 2.68 9.07 -3.18
CA GLU A 123 3.65 7.98 -3.17
C GLU A 123 4.78 8.40 -2.25
N ARG A 124 5.23 7.46 -1.44
CA ARG A 124 6.28 7.66 -0.47
C ARG A 124 7.28 6.52 -0.62
N VAL A 125 8.54 6.88 -0.77
CA VAL A 125 9.65 5.94 -0.83
C VAL A 125 10.33 5.95 0.53
N PHE A 126 10.38 4.79 1.17
CA PHE A 126 11.08 4.57 2.42
C PHE A 126 12.35 3.76 2.18
N VAL A 127 13.42 4.07 2.91
CA VAL A 127 14.73 3.42 2.79
C VAL A 127 15.26 3.02 4.15
N ARG A 128 15.98 1.90 4.22
CA ARG A 128 16.87 1.59 5.34
C ARG A 128 18.21 1.08 4.83
N ASP A 129 19.26 1.33 5.61
CA ASP A 129 20.57 0.73 5.39
C ASP A 129 20.57 -0.69 5.96
N VAL A 130 21.27 -1.61 5.29
CA VAL A 130 21.45 -2.99 5.75
C VAL A 130 22.89 -3.14 6.23
N ASP A 131 23.04 -3.47 7.52
CA ASP A 131 24.32 -3.90 8.07
C ASP A 131 24.60 -5.32 7.55
N VAL A 132 25.70 -5.48 6.80
CA VAL A 132 26.16 -6.76 6.24
C VAL A 132 27.06 -7.46 7.24
#